data_AF-A0A285CKL5-F1
#
_entry.id   AF-A0A285CKL5-F1
#
_cell.length_a   1.000
_cell.length_b   1.000
_cell.length_c   1.000
_cell.angle_alpha   90.00
_cell.angle_beta   90.00
_cell.angle_gamma   90.00
#
_symmetry.space_group_name_H-M   'P 1'
#
loop_
_entity.id
_entity.type
_entity.pdbx_description
1 polymer ?
#
loop_
_entity_poly.entity_id
_entity_poly.type
_entity_poly.pdbx_seq_one_letter_code
_entity_poly.pdbx_strand_id
1 'polypeptide(L)'
;MSYKDIVNHIDIVTELIAGGIIVAKYTIVDKETCIACGACGAAAPDIYDYDDEGIAYVTLDDNAGVVEVPDILLDDMMDAFEGCPTDSIKVADEPFDGDPTKFE
;
A
#
# COMPACT_ATOMS: atom_id res chain seq x y z
N MET A 1 -2.10 2.60 33.70
CA MET A 1 -1.45 2.57 32.38
C MET A 1 -2.51 2.13 31.39
N SER A 2 -2.81 2.98 30.41
CA SER A 2 -3.77 2.68 29.36
C SER A 2 -3.26 1.52 28.51
N TYR A 3 -4.15 0.74 27.89
CA TYR A 3 -3.77 -0.23 26.87
C TYR A 3 -2.90 0.43 25.79
N LYS A 4 -3.24 1.66 25.38
CA LYS A 4 -2.47 2.49 24.45
C LYS A 4 -1.05 2.81 24.94
N ASP A 5 -0.88 3.01 26.25
CA ASP A 5 0.44 3.26 26.82
C ASP A 5 1.29 1.99 26.81
N ILE A 6 0.67 0.81 26.90
CA ILE A 6 1.34 -0.49 26.83
C ILE A 6 1.71 -0.81 25.38
N VAL A 7 0.85 -0.51 24.40
CA VAL A 7 1.18 -0.71 22.98
C VAL A 7 2.35 0.20 22.58
N ASN A 8 2.29 1.50 22.93
CA ASN A 8 3.39 2.42 22.67
C ASN A 8 4.69 2.05 23.43
N HIS A 9 4.59 1.43 24.61
CA HIS A 9 5.77 0.97 25.34
C HIS A 9 6.34 -0.32 24.76
N ILE A 10 5.48 -1.19 24.22
CA ILE A 10 5.86 -2.38 23.45
C ILE A 10 6.58 -1.93 22.18
N ASP A 11 6.05 -0.94 21.45
CA ASP A 11 6.68 -0.37 20.25
C ASP A 11 8.14 0.05 20.52
N ILE A 12 8.38 0.77 21.63
CA ILE A 12 9.73 1.20 22.03
C ILE A 12 10.66 0.03 22.43
N VAL A 13 10.16 -1.06 23.04
CA VAL A 13 11.03 -2.22 23.33
C VAL A 13 11.28 -3.10 22.11
N THR A 14 10.38 -3.14 21.13
CA THR A 14 10.62 -3.81 19.84
C THR A 14 11.60 -3.03 18.95
N GLU A 15 11.68 -1.71 19.06
CA GLU A 15 12.62 -0.86 18.31
C GLU A 15 14.11 -1.13 18.61
N LEU A 16 14.45 -1.74 19.75
CA LEU A 16 15.84 -1.86 20.23
C LEU A 16 16.50 -3.23 20.01
N ILE A 17 15.77 -4.28 19.62
CA ILE A 17 16.30 -5.66 19.68
C ILE A 17 16.67 -6.25 18.29
N ALA A 18 16.17 -5.73 17.17
CA ALA A 18 16.54 -6.26 15.85
C ALA A 18 16.46 -5.18 14.76
N GLY A 19 17.54 -4.96 14.02
CA GLY A 19 17.57 -4.06 12.87
C GLY A 19 16.72 -4.58 11.70
N GLY A 20 15.41 -4.35 11.75
CA GLY A 20 14.45 -4.68 10.70
C GLY A 20 13.02 -4.68 11.24
N ILE A 21 12.35 -3.53 11.20
CA ILE A 21 10.91 -3.43 11.45
C ILE A 21 10.22 -3.63 10.10
N ILE A 22 9.41 -4.68 9.98
CA ILE A 22 8.43 -4.79 8.90
C ILE A 22 7.23 -3.96 9.35
N VAL A 23 7.12 -2.75 8.79
CA VAL A 23 5.96 -1.87 9.00
C VAL A 23 4.89 -2.34 8.03
N ALA A 24 3.69 -2.64 8.52
CA ALA A 24 2.54 -2.98 7.69
C ALA A 24 2.34 -1.91 6.61
N LYS A 25 2.19 -2.33 5.35
CA LYS A 25 1.94 -1.42 4.23
C LYS A 25 0.59 -1.70 3.62
N TYR A 26 -0.05 -0.65 3.15
CA TYR A 26 -1.31 -0.68 2.42
C TYR A 26 -1.12 0.05 1.11
N THR A 27 -1.87 -0.37 0.09
CA THR A 27 -1.86 0.32 -1.20
C THR A 27 -3.26 0.43 -1.80
N ILE A 28 -3.48 1.50 -2.56
CA ILE A 28 -4.73 1.79 -3.28
C ILE A 28 -4.37 2.54 -4.57
N VAL A 29 -5.18 2.39 -5.62
CA VAL A 29 -5.10 3.20 -6.83
C VAL A 29 -6.13 4.33 -6.76
N ASP A 30 -5.66 5.56 -6.96
CA ASP A 30 -6.51 6.68 -7.34
C ASP A 30 -6.95 6.52 -8.80
N LYS A 31 -8.19 6.07 -9.00
CA LYS A 31 -8.75 5.83 -10.32
C LYS A 31 -8.99 7.12 -11.11
N GLU A 32 -9.14 8.27 -10.45
CA GLU A 32 -9.40 9.56 -11.11
C GLU A 32 -8.15 10.11 -11.81
N THR A 33 -6.97 9.85 -11.25
CA THR A 33 -5.69 10.28 -11.83
C THR A 33 -5.02 9.21 -12.68
N CYS A 34 -5.51 7.96 -12.64
CA CYS A 34 -4.99 6.86 -13.43
C CYS A 34 -5.20 7.10 -14.93
N ILE A 35 -4.12 7.00 -15.71
CA ILE A 35 -4.13 7.19 -17.17
C ILE A 35 -3.98 5.89 -17.97
N ALA A 36 -4.26 4.73 -17.37
CA ALA A 36 -4.15 3.41 -18.00
C ALA A 36 -2.76 3.13 -18.64
N CYS A 37 -1.67 3.54 -17.97
CA CYS A 37 -0.31 3.43 -18.53
C CYS A 37 0.27 2.01 -18.56
N GLY A 38 -0.26 1.08 -17.75
CA GLY A 38 0.19 -0.32 -17.73
C GLY A 38 1.44 -0.63 -16.90
N ALA A 39 2.06 0.37 -16.25
CA ALA A 39 3.33 0.15 -15.53
C ALA A 39 3.17 -0.71 -14.26
N CYS A 40 2.08 -0.48 -13.51
CA CYS A 40 1.86 -1.10 -12.21
C CYS A 40 1.68 -2.62 -12.25
N GLY A 41 0.83 -3.15 -13.13
CA GLY A 41 0.62 -4.59 -13.31
C GLY A 41 1.82 -5.28 -13.98
N ALA A 42 2.71 -4.54 -14.65
CA ALA A 42 3.97 -5.09 -15.14
C ALA A 42 5.02 -5.22 -14.01
N ALA A 43 5.05 -4.28 -13.08
CA ALA A 43 5.95 -4.28 -11.92
C ALA A 43 5.47 -5.23 -10.80
N ALA A 44 4.17 -5.24 -10.52
CA ALA A 44 3.56 -6.00 -9.42
C ALA A 44 2.23 -6.66 -9.86
N PRO A 45 2.29 -7.69 -10.74
CA PRO A 45 1.10 -8.37 -11.26
C PRO A 45 0.28 -9.09 -10.18
N ASP A 46 0.87 -9.42 -9.04
CA ASP A 46 0.17 -10.05 -7.92
C ASP A 46 -0.58 -9.02 -7.04
N ILE A 47 -0.45 -7.71 -7.30
CA ILE A 47 -1.10 -6.63 -6.54
C ILE A 47 -2.07 -5.83 -7.42
N TYR A 48 -1.68 -5.47 -8.64
CA TYR A 48 -2.45 -4.55 -9.49
C TYR A 48 -2.91 -5.26 -10.77
N ASP A 49 -4.18 -5.08 -11.10
CA ASP A 49 -4.77 -5.49 -12.37
C ASP A 49 -5.60 -4.33 -12.95
N TYR A 50 -6.22 -4.53 -14.09
CA TYR A 50 -6.95 -3.52 -14.85
C TYR A 50 -8.40 -3.92 -15.08
N ASP A 51 -9.31 -2.97 -14.98
CA ASP A 51 -10.70 -3.16 -15.39
C ASP A 51 -10.86 -3.11 -16.92
N ASP A 52 -12.10 -3.24 -17.39
CA ASP A 52 -12.43 -3.23 -18.82
C ASP A 52 -12.06 -1.91 -19.54
N GLU A 53 -11.86 -0.81 -18.79
CA GLU A 53 -11.45 0.49 -19.32
C GLU A 53 -9.91 0.68 -19.27
N GLY A 54 -9.18 -0.29 -18.73
CA GLY A 54 -7.74 -0.23 -18.53
C GLY A 54 -7.32 0.56 -17.29
N ILE A 55 -8.28 0.93 -16.43
CA ILE A 55 -7.98 1.63 -15.18
C ILE A 55 -7.50 0.62 -14.15
N ALA A 56 -6.36 0.94 -13.53
CA ALA A 56 -5.74 0.04 -12.56
C ALA A 56 -6.56 -0.02 -11.26
N TYR A 57 -6.49 -1.16 -10.58
CA TYR A 57 -7.07 -1.37 -9.26
C TYR A 57 -6.24 -2.39 -8.46
N VAL A 58 -6.29 -2.32 -7.14
CA VAL A 58 -5.63 -3.29 -6.25
C VAL A 58 -6.51 -4.55 -6.11
N THR A 59 -5.97 -5.71 -6.46
CA THR A 59 -6.70 -6.99 -6.45
C THR A 59 -6.84 -7.59 -5.07
N LEU A 60 -5.96 -7.23 -4.13
CA LEU A 60 -5.92 -7.76 -2.77
C LEU A 60 -7.21 -7.49 -1.99
N ASP A 61 -7.87 -6.37 -2.27
CA ASP A 61 -9.03 -5.90 -1.52
C ASP A 61 -10.04 -5.08 -2.33
N ASP A 62 -10.08 -5.30 -3.65
CA ASP A 62 -10.95 -4.56 -4.58
C ASP A 62 -10.75 -3.03 -4.48
N ASN A 63 -9.48 -2.62 -4.38
CA ASN A 63 -9.05 -1.22 -4.30
C ASN A 63 -9.60 -0.45 -3.09
N ALA A 64 -9.85 -1.15 -1.98
CA ALA A 64 -10.25 -0.52 -0.73
C ALA A 64 -9.05 -0.01 0.10
N GLY A 65 -7.85 -0.55 -0.12
CA GLY A 65 -6.65 -0.20 0.64
C GLY A 65 -6.76 -0.51 2.13
N VAL A 66 -7.40 -1.63 2.48
CA VAL A 66 -7.63 -2.11 3.85
C VAL A 66 -6.92 -3.43 4.17
N VAL A 67 -6.43 -4.14 3.15
CA VAL A 67 -5.63 -5.36 3.34
C VAL A 67 -4.15 -5.00 3.34
N GLU A 68 -3.44 -5.50 4.36
CA GLU A 68 -1.99 -5.39 4.45
C GLU A 68 -1.33 -6.13 3.27
N VAL A 69 -0.38 -5.47 2.62
CA VAL A 69 0.40 -6.02 1.52
C VAL A 69 1.36 -7.08 2.09
N PRO A 70 1.34 -8.33 1.58
CA PRO A 70 2.25 -9.38 2.04
C PRO A 70 3.73 -8.97 1.92
N ASP A 71 4.55 -9.29 2.92
CA ASP A 71 5.99 -8.94 2.96
C ASP A 71 6.76 -9.29 1.68
N ILE A 72 6.42 -10.44 1.07
CA ILE A 72 7.06 -10.92 -0.17
C ILE A 72 6.76 -10.03 -1.39
N LEU A 73 5.70 -9.20 -1.33
CA LEU A 73 5.25 -8.32 -2.40
C LEU A 73 5.61 -6.85 -2.15
N LEU A 74 6.31 -6.52 -1.04
CA LEU A 74 6.63 -5.14 -0.70
C LEU A 74 7.57 -4.47 -1.72
N ASP A 75 8.58 -5.20 -2.21
CA ASP A 75 9.51 -4.68 -3.22
C ASP A 75 8.77 -4.39 -4.53
N ASP A 76 7.96 -5.34 -5.01
CA ASP A 76 7.12 -5.17 -6.21
C ASP A 76 6.13 -4.00 -6.05
N MET A 77 5.49 -3.87 -4.88
CA MET A 77 4.60 -2.74 -4.56
C MET A 77 5.33 -1.39 -4.70
N MET A 78 6.56 -1.30 -4.18
CA MET A 78 7.37 -0.09 -4.24
C MET A 78 7.83 0.21 -5.66
N ASP A 79 8.22 -0.80 -6.45
CA ASP A 79 8.55 -0.63 -7.87
C ASP A 79 7.35 -0.10 -8.67
N ALA A 80 6.13 -0.59 -8.39
CA ALA A 80 4.91 -0.10 -9.02
C ALA A 80 4.58 1.34 -8.58
N PHE A 81 4.76 1.66 -7.29
CA PHE A 81 4.56 2.99 -6.73
C PHE A 81 5.48 4.02 -7.39
N GLU A 82 6.79 3.75 -7.42
CA GLU A 82 7.79 4.63 -8.03
C GLU A 82 7.67 4.69 -9.57
N GLY A 83 7.18 3.62 -10.19
CA GLY A 83 6.99 3.50 -11.63
C GLY A 83 5.73 4.19 -12.17
N CYS A 84 4.80 4.62 -11.32
CA CYS A 84 3.55 5.24 -11.75
C CYS A 84 3.78 6.69 -12.24
N PRO A 85 3.57 7.00 -13.53
CA PRO A 85 3.90 8.33 -14.08
C PRO A 85 2.95 9.45 -13.61
N THR A 86 1.87 9.12 -12.91
CA THR A 86 0.84 10.04 -12.43
C THR A 86 0.68 10.00 -10.91
N ASP A 87 1.56 9.30 -10.19
CA ASP A 87 1.50 9.13 -8.74
C ASP A 87 0.12 8.62 -8.25
N SER A 88 -0.56 7.83 -9.10
CA SER A 88 -1.91 7.31 -8.84
C SER A 88 -1.89 6.10 -7.91
N ILE A 89 -0.77 5.38 -7.81
CA ILE A 89 -0.58 4.38 -6.76
C ILE A 89 -0.25 5.11 -5.47
N LYS A 90 -0.94 4.76 -4.40
CA LYS A 90 -0.71 5.30 -3.06
C LYS A 90 -0.20 4.19 -2.15
N VAL A 91 0.68 4.54 -1.22
CA VAL A 91 1.22 3.63 -0.21
C VAL A 91 1.16 4.32 1.15
N ALA A 92 0.74 3.60 2.19
CA ALA A 92 0.67 4.13 3.54
C ALA A 92 0.93 3.03 4.59
N ASP A 93 1.21 3.45 5.82
CA ASP A 93 1.43 2.57 6.98
C ASP A 93 0.11 2.23 7.71
N GLU A 94 -1.00 2.82 7.24
CA GLU A 94 -2.35 2.67 7.78
C GLU A 94 -3.36 2.49 6.63
N PRO A 95 -4.50 1.82 6.84
CA PRO A 95 -5.53 1.63 5.82
C PRO A 95 -6.04 2.93 5.20
N PHE A 96 -6.41 2.89 3.92
CA PHE A 96 -7.03 4.00 3.18
C PHE A 96 -8.55 4.09 3.37
N ASP A 97 -9.21 3.01 3.80
CA ASP A 97 -10.67 2.93 3.98
C ASP A 97 -11.47 3.36 2.73
N GLY A 98 -10.93 3.06 1.54
CA GLY A 98 -11.52 3.41 0.24
C GLY A 98 -11.27 4.84 -0.24
N ASP A 99 -10.52 5.65 0.51
CA ASP A 99 -10.14 7.02 0.11
C ASP A 99 -8.65 7.08 -0.29
N PRO A 100 -8.33 7.14 -1.59
CA PRO A 100 -6.94 7.23 -2.04
C PRO A 100 -6.24 8.56 -1.68
N THR A 101 -7.01 9.57 -1.26
CA THR A 101 -6.48 10.90 -0.88
C THR A 101 -6.33 11.09 0.64
N LYS A 102 -6.62 10.04 1.43
CA LYS A 102 -6.66 10.10 2.90
C LYS A 102 -5.42 10.69 3.59
N PHE A 103 -4.24 10.52 2.99
CA PHE A 103 -2.95 10.89 3.59
C PHE A 103 -2.19 11.97 2.81
N GLU A 104 -2.85 12.63 1.86
CA GLU A 104 -2.28 13.76 1.10
C GLU A 104 -2.22 15.08 1.92
#